data_AF-A0A7C8HUL8-F1
#
_entry.id   AF-A0A7C8HUL8-F1
#
_cell.length_a   1.000
_cell.length_b   1.000
_cell.length_c   1.000
_cell.angle_alpha   90.00
_cell.angle_beta   90.00
_cell.angle_gamma   90.00
#
_symmetry.space_group_name_H-M   'P 1'
#
loop_
_entity.id
_entity.type
_entity.pdbx_description
1 polymer ?
#
loop_
_entity_poly.entity_id
_entity_poly.type
_entity_poly.pdbx_seq_one_letter_code
_entity_poly.pdbx_strand_id
1 'polypeptide(L)'
;MPKNLLRAVTSAAEERIKNPVIGTFVLVWFAVNWQAIAFFALSPKLIEEKLEIIKSTYSNPWTLYWTPILGSIVYLLFSPGLGAGYRLFLTKFRTIMIKADCEEKNDSI
;
A
#
# COMPACT_ATOMS: atom_id res chain seq x y z
N MET A 1 24.75 8.61 -19.70
CA MET A 1 24.98 7.33 -18.99
C MET A 1 23.98 7.04 -17.86
N PRO A 2 23.62 7.95 -16.92
CA PRO A 2 22.74 7.60 -15.79
C PRO A 2 21.29 7.29 -16.20
N LYS A 3 20.80 7.89 -17.28
CA LYS A 3 19.43 7.67 -17.78
C LYS A 3 19.15 6.20 -18.13
N ASN A 4 20.14 5.47 -18.65
CA ASN A 4 19.96 4.07 -19.04
C ASN A 4 19.95 3.14 -17.82
N LEU A 5 20.75 3.45 -16.80
CA LEU A 5 20.75 2.72 -15.53
C LEU A 5 19.44 2.94 -14.77
N LEU A 6 19.00 4.20 -14.64
CA LEU A 6 17.72 4.53 -14.00
C LEU A 6 16.57 3.81 -14.71
N ARG A 7 16.54 3.83 -16.05
CA ARG A 7 15.51 3.15 -16.84
C ARG A 7 15.54 1.64 -16.65
N ALA A 8 16.72 1.02 -16.58
CA ALA A 8 16.87 -0.40 -16.30
C ALA A 8 16.37 -0.77 -14.89
N VAL A 9 16.70 0.05 -13.88
CA VAL A 9 16.24 -0.15 -12.50
C VAL A 9 14.74 0.03 -12.38
N THR A 10 14.17 1.08 -12.98
CA THR A 10 12.72 1.32 -12.95
C THR A 10 11.95 0.22 -13.67
N SER A 11 12.41 -0.22 -14.84
CA SER A 11 11.74 -1.30 -15.58
C SER A 11 11.79 -2.63 -14.82
N ALA A 12 12.92 -2.96 -14.19
CA ALA A 12 13.02 -4.16 -13.34
C ALA A 12 12.15 -4.04 -12.08
N ALA A 13 12.04 -2.85 -11.48
CA ALA A 13 11.16 -2.60 -10.35
C ALA A 13 9.68 -2.69 -10.73
N GLU A 14 9.28 -2.14 -11.89
CA GLU A 14 7.92 -2.23 -12.41
C GLU A 14 7.47 -3.67 -12.64
N GLU A 15 8.34 -4.51 -13.21
CA GLU A 15 8.04 -5.93 -13.42
C GLU A 15 7.82 -6.66 -12.09
N ARG A 16 8.60 -6.33 -11.06
CA ARG A 16 8.49 -6.95 -9.73
C ARG A 16 7.32 -6.41 -8.91
N ILE A 17 7.01 -5.12 -9.01
CA ILE A 17 5.85 -4.52 -8.32
C ILE A 17 4.53 -5.06 -8.87
N LYS A 18 4.49 -5.44 -10.16
CA LYS A 18 3.34 -6.14 -10.76
C LYS A 18 3.10 -7.53 -10.15
N ASN A 19 4.09 -8.14 -9.50
CA ASN A 19 3.87 -9.34 -8.73
C ASN A 19 3.08 -8.99 -7.45
N PRO A 20 1.84 -9.50 -7.27
CA PRO A 20 0.99 -9.13 -6.14
C PRO A 20 1.63 -9.44 -4.79
N VAL A 21 2.48 -10.47 -4.70
CA VAL A 21 3.19 -10.82 -3.46
C VAL A 21 4.23 -9.75 -3.12
N ILE A 22 5.10 -9.41 -4.07
CA ILE A 22 6.17 -8.42 -3.87
C ILE A 22 5.56 -7.03 -3.67
N GLY A 23 4.58 -6.65 -4.50
CA GLY A 23 3.87 -5.38 -4.38
C GLY A 23 3.20 -5.23 -3.01
N THR A 24 2.48 -6.24 -2.54
CA THR A 24 1.89 -6.25 -1.19
C THR A 24 2.96 -6.12 -0.12
N PHE A 25 4.04 -6.91 -0.22
CA PHE A 25 5.12 -6.86 0.75
C PHE A 25 5.73 -5.46 0.86
N VAL A 26 6.03 -4.84 -0.26
CA VAL A 26 6.56 -3.47 -0.30
C VAL A 26 5.58 -2.52 0.39
N LEU A 27 4.29 -2.54 0.03
CA LEU A 27 3.28 -1.66 0.63
C LEU A 27 3.16 -1.84 2.15
N VAL A 28 3.07 -3.08 2.63
CA VAL A 28 2.97 -3.38 4.06
C VAL A 28 4.26 -2.97 4.78
N TRP A 29 5.43 -3.21 4.18
CA TRP A 29 6.71 -2.79 4.77
C TRP A 29 6.79 -1.28 4.95
N PHE A 30 6.40 -0.51 3.92
CA PHE A 30 6.31 0.95 4.00
C PHE A 30 5.31 1.41 5.07
N ALA A 31 4.15 0.75 5.16
CA ALA A 31 3.12 1.07 6.16
C ALA A 31 3.58 0.78 7.60
N VAL A 32 4.32 -0.31 7.84
CA VAL A 32 4.83 -0.67 9.17
C VAL A 32 6.03 0.21 9.56
N ASN A 33 6.95 0.48 8.63
CA ASN A 33 8.18 1.23 8.88
C ASN A 33 8.02 2.74 8.63
N TRP A 34 6.80 3.25 8.56
CA TRP A 34 6.48 4.62 8.18
C TRP A 34 7.17 5.67 9.06
N GLN A 35 7.37 5.38 10.36
CA GLN A 35 8.04 6.28 11.29
C GLN A 35 9.52 6.49 10.92
N ALA A 36 10.23 5.42 10.56
CA ALA A 36 11.62 5.50 10.15
C ALA A 36 11.76 6.30 8.85
N ILE A 37 10.85 6.08 7.90
CA ILE A 37 10.81 6.80 6.61
C ILE A 37 10.50 8.29 6.84
N ALA A 38 9.47 8.61 7.62
CA ALA A 38 9.09 9.98 7.95
C ALA A 38 10.21 10.70 8.70
N PHE A 39 10.82 10.02 9.68
CA PHE A 39 11.97 10.57 10.41
C PHE A 39 13.16 10.84 9.48
N PHE A 40 13.52 9.89 8.62
CA PHE A 40 14.62 10.07 7.67
C PHE A 40 14.37 11.24 6.70
N ALA A 41 13.16 11.32 6.16
CA ALA A 41 12.80 12.31 5.14
C ALA A 41 12.59 13.72 5.71
N LEU A 42 11.92 13.85 6.86
CA LEU A 42 11.41 15.12 7.37
C LEU A 42 12.21 15.70 8.54
N SER A 43 13.00 14.89 9.25
CA SER A 43 13.76 15.39 10.40
C SER A 43 14.83 16.40 9.95
N PRO A 44 15.02 17.52 10.68
CA PRO A 44 16.05 18.52 10.37
C PRO A 44 17.47 18.09 10.78
N LYS A 45 17.63 16.90 11.39
CA LYS A 45 18.91 16.37 11.86
C LYS A 45 19.90 16.11 10.71
N LEU A 46 21.19 16.15 11.04
CA LEU A 46 22.27 15.74 10.13
C LEU A 46 22.12 14.27 9.72
N ILE A 47 22.66 13.92 8.56
CA ILE A 47 22.49 12.59 7.98
C ILE A 47 23.11 11.50 8.86
N GLU A 48 24.25 11.80 9.49
CA GLU A 48 24.96 10.91 10.41
C GLU A 48 24.11 10.57 11.64
N GLU A 49 23.53 11.61 12.26
CA GLU A 49 22.62 11.44 13.40
C GLU A 49 21.36 10.66 13.02
N LYS A 50 20.81 10.92 11.82
CA LYS A 50 19.63 10.19 11.33
C LYS A 50 19.90 8.70 11.23
N LEU A 51 21.05 8.33 10.67
CA LEU A 51 21.45 6.94 10.51
C LEU A 51 21.69 6.25 11.85
N GLU A 52 22.33 6.92 12.81
CA GLU A 52 22.54 6.39 14.15
C GLU A 52 21.22 6.15 14.89
N ILE A 53 20.28 7.09 14.79
CA ILE A 53 18.94 6.94 15.37
C ILE A 53 18.16 5.81 14.70
N ILE A 54 18.21 5.69 13.36
CA ILE A 54 17.56 4.59 12.65
C ILE A 54 18.14 3.24 13.05
N LYS A 55 19.47 3.16 13.17
CA LYS A 55 20.17 1.95 13.59
C LYS A 55 19.79 1.52 15.01
N SER A 56 19.70 2.47 15.94
CA SER A 56 19.41 2.18 17.34
C SER A 56 17.92 1.99 17.63
N THR A 57 17.04 2.71 16.93
CA THR A 57 15.61 2.82 17.29
C THR A 57 14.71 2.01 16.35
N TYR A 58 15.00 2.00 15.05
CA TYR A 58 14.10 1.44 14.03
C TYR A 58 14.60 0.12 13.43
N SER A 59 15.73 -0.42 13.90
CA SER A 59 16.35 -1.64 13.35
C SER A 59 15.99 -2.93 14.08
N ASN A 60 14.89 -2.95 14.85
CA ASN A 60 14.40 -4.18 15.45
C ASN A 60 13.96 -5.16 14.34
N PRO A 61 14.55 -6.37 14.24
CA PRO A 61 14.21 -7.33 13.18
C PRO A 61 12.73 -7.71 13.12
N TRP A 62 12.02 -7.67 14.26
CA TRP A 62 10.60 -7.97 14.32
C TRP A 62 9.74 -6.96 13.57
N THR A 63 9.98 -5.67 13.77
CA THR A 63 9.23 -4.60 13.08
C THR A 63 9.76 -4.39 11.67
N LEU A 64 11.06 -4.59 11.46
CA LEU A 64 11.72 -4.34 10.18
C LEU A 64 11.42 -5.43 9.14
N TYR A 65 11.32 -6.70 9.54
CA TYR A 65 11.18 -7.81 8.59
C TYR A 65 9.96 -8.69 8.88
N TRP A 66 9.85 -9.22 10.11
CA TRP A 66 8.84 -10.23 10.41
C TRP A 66 7.40 -9.72 10.35
N THR A 67 7.14 -8.53 10.90
CA THR A 67 5.80 -7.92 10.91
C THR A 67 5.33 -7.60 9.49
N PRO A 68 6.15 -6.98 8.61
CA PRO A 68 5.82 -6.83 7.20
C PRO A 68 5.55 -8.15 6.48
N ILE A 69 6.37 -9.18 6.69
CA ILE A 69 6.17 -10.50 6.05
C ILE A 69 4.82 -11.09 6.48
N LEU A 70 4.56 -11.15 7.79
CA LEU A 70 3.31 -11.72 8.31
C LEU A 70 2.09 -10.91 7.87
N GLY A 71 2.16 -9.58 7.95
CA GLY A 71 1.10 -8.68 7.49
C GLY A 71 0.81 -8.84 6.00
N SER A 72 1.84 -9.11 5.19
CA SER A 72 1.68 -9.35 3.75
C SER A 72 1.00 -10.68 3.46
N ILE A 73 1.37 -11.75 4.17
CA ILE A 73 0.71 -13.05 4.07
C ILE A 73 -0.76 -12.91 4.45
N VAL A 74 -1.04 -12.26 5.58
CA VAL A 74 -2.40 -11.95 6.04
C VAL A 74 -3.15 -11.19 4.94
N TYR A 75 -2.61 -10.07 4.46
CA TYR A 75 -3.26 -9.27 3.42
C TYR A 75 -3.54 -10.09 2.15
N LEU A 76 -2.59 -10.89 1.67
CA LEU A 76 -2.76 -11.73 0.49
C LEU A 76 -3.88 -12.77 0.68
N LEU A 77 -3.95 -13.40 1.85
CA LEU A 77 -5.00 -14.36 2.19
C LEU A 77 -6.39 -13.71 2.24
N PHE A 78 -6.48 -12.47 2.72
CA PHE A 78 -7.73 -11.70 2.78
C PHE A 78 -8.10 -11.02 1.45
N SER A 79 -7.14 -10.78 0.56
CA SER A 79 -7.35 -10.10 -0.72
C SER A 79 -8.47 -10.66 -1.61
N PRO A 80 -8.66 -11.99 -1.76
CA PRO A 80 -9.83 -12.51 -2.51
C PRO A 80 -11.17 -12.15 -1.85
N GLY A 81 -11.22 -12.11 -0.53
CA GLY A 81 -12.41 -11.71 0.24
C GLY A 81 -12.72 -10.21 0.09
N LEU A 82 -11.70 -9.36 0.10
CA LEU A 82 -11.85 -7.92 -0.10
C LEU A 82 -12.45 -7.60 -1.48
N GLY A 83 -12.02 -8.30 -2.53
CA GLY A 83 -12.58 -8.12 -3.87
C GLY A 83 -14.06 -8.50 -3.97
N ALA A 84 -14.47 -9.59 -3.32
CA ALA A 84 -15.87 -9.99 -3.28
C ALA A 84 -16.73 -9.01 -2.48
N GLY A 85 -16.25 -8.56 -1.32
CA GLY A 85 -16.91 -7.54 -0.50
C GLY A 85 -17.09 -6.21 -1.25
N TYR A 86 -16.03 -5.75 -1.92
CA TYR A 86 -16.08 -4.54 -2.74
C TYR A 86 -17.10 -4.63 -3.87
N ARG A 87 -17.15 -5.76 -4.59
CA ARG A 87 -18.17 -5.99 -5.64
C ARG A 87 -19.59 -5.96 -5.08
N LEU A 88 -19.83 -6.59 -3.93
CA LEU A 88 -21.15 -6.60 -3.29
C LEU A 88 -21.57 -5.19 -2.86
N PHE A 89 -20.65 -4.45 -2.22
CA PHE A 89 -20.86 -3.07 -1.82
C PHE A 89 -21.24 -2.22 -3.03
N LEU A 90 -20.43 -2.23 -4.10
CA LEU A 90 -20.70 -1.46 -5.31
C LEU A 90 -22.01 -1.84 -5.99
N THR A 91 -22.34 -3.14 -6.06
CA THR A 91 -23.58 -3.60 -6.70
C THR A 91 -24.80 -3.13 -5.91
N LYS A 92 -24.77 -3.24 -4.58
CA LYS A 92 -25.84 -2.71 -3.72
C LYS A 92 -26.00 -1.21 -3.88
N PHE A 93 -24.90 -0.45 -3.83
CA PHE A 93 -24.92 1.00 -4.04
C PHE A 93 -25.51 1.37 -5.41
N ARG A 94 -25.08 0.69 -6.47
CA ARG A 94 -25.60 0.89 -7.82
C ARG A 94 -27.11 0.66 -7.89
N THR A 95 -27.62 -0.42 -7.30
CA THR A 95 -29.05 -0.71 -7.30
C THR A 95 -29.86 0.36 -6.56
N ILE A 96 -29.35 0.87 -5.44
CA ILE A 96 -29.99 1.97 -4.69
C ILE A 96 -30.07 3.23 -5.55
N MET A 97 -28.98 3.61 -6.21
CA MET A 97 -28.94 4.80 -7.07
C MET A 97 -29.90 4.68 -8.25
N ILE A 98 -29.98 3.51 -8.89
CA ILE A 98 -30.93 3.26 -10.00
C ILE A 98 -32.37 3.35 -9.49
N LYS A 99 -32.66 2.80 -8.30
CA LYS A 99 -34.02 2.85 -7.72
C LYS A 99 -34.43 4.29 -7.41
N ALA A 100 -33.52 5.11 -6.88
CA ALA A 100 -33.78 6.53 -6.60
C ALA A 100 -34.11 7.32 -7.89
N ASP A 101 -33.38 7.09 -8.98
CA ASP A 101 -33.66 7.74 -10.29
C ASP A 101 -35.01 7.31 -10.89
N CYS A 102 -35.42 6.05 -10.66
CA CYS A 102 -36.73 5.56 -11.09
C CYS A 102 -37.89 6.13 -10.26
N GLU A 103 -37.73 6.30 -8.95
CA GLU A 103 -38.75 6.90 -8.08
C GLU A 103 -38.95 8.39 -8.44
N GLU A 104 -37.86 9.14 -8.65
CA GLU A 104 -37.93 10.55 -9.07
C GLU A 104 -38.63 10.76 -10.44
N LYS A 105 -38.39 9.86 -11.40
CA LYS A 105 -39.10 9.87 -12.70
C LYS A 105 -40.57 9.47 -12.61
N ASN A 106 -40.95 8.66 -11.63
CA ASN A 106 -42.33 8.22 -11.47
C ASN A 106 -43.19 9.27 -10.76
N ASP A 107 -42.60 10.09 -9.89
CA ASP A 107 -43.29 11.18 -9.18
C ASP A 107 -43.45 12.47 -10.01
N SER A 108 -42.88 12.52 -11.22
CA SER A 108 -42.93 13.65 -12.14
C SER A 108 -43.90 13.48 -13.33
N ILE A 109 -44.64 12.36 -13.37
CA ILE A 109 -45.70 12.03 -14.34
C ILE A 109 -47.06 12.11 -13.64
#